data_AF-A0A8C4SI20-F1
#
_entry.id   AF-A0A8C4SI20-F1
#
_cell.length_a   1.000
_cell.length_b   1.000
_cell.length_c   1.000
_cell.angle_alpha   90.00
_cell.angle_beta   90.00
_cell.angle_gamma   90.00
#
_symmetry.space_group_name_H-M   'P 1'
#
loop_
_entity.id
_entity.type
_entity.pdbx_description
1 polymer ?
#
loop_
_entity_poly.entity_id
_entity_poly.type
_entity_poly.pdbx_seq_one_letter_code
_entity_poly.pdbx_strand_id
1 'polypeptide(L)'
;MAYHSALCDILVDEAQLEQFALVAKDSAFRHGLLMRTKEDPNSPEVLSYAPFTLFPSPIPKSIYEQAKLLQRDFNLLVEKITQDSKFLEQALASIIKVDHFIARLFEIYRKTLQKGISSPITIGLIRSDYMFLCGEEGVTSLKQIEFNTISVGGGGLASQVPAVHRSIIMFLVEDIQMNIYDQRLIENELWSRNIPVIRRRFEDISKRGHLDEEKRLFIDGQEVGLVYYRYGYLPQQYIEKDWEALLMMEQSRAVKCPNIGAHLAGIKKVQQELARPGVLEHFFPGDPEAVSRIRSVFAGLYSLDLGNEGDQALDMAFADPDQFVLKPQREGGGNNIYGDDICHVLSKVEQSLERTAFILMEKIRPQPVRNCILRRGTLLKIQPCINELGMFGVYVRHGTEMTLNEFAGHLLRTKNSEHNDGGLMAGVAALDSPYLV
;
A
#
# COMPACT_ATOMS: atom_id res chain seq x y z
N MET A 1 -17.37 11.00 3.43
CA MET A 1 -17.71 11.26 4.85
C MET A 1 -16.54 10.96 5.80
N ALA A 2 -15.92 9.77 5.75
CA ALA A 2 -14.78 9.42 6.63
C ALA A 2 -13.56 10.37 6.55
N TYR A 3 -13.14 10.77 5.34
CA TYR A 3 -12.02 11.72 5.15
C TYR A 3 -12.30 13.09 5.79
N HIS A 4 -13.56 13.55 5.78
CA HIS A 4 -13.92 14.86 6.33
C HIS A 4 -13.87 14.86 7.86
N SER A 5 -14.38 13.79 8.50
CA SER A 5 -14.34 13.63 9.95
C SER A 5 -12.90 13.57 10.48
N ALA A 6 -12.05 12.72 9.88
CA ALA A 6 -10.66 12.59 10.31
C ALA A 6 -9.84 13.87 10.08
N LEU A 7 -10.12 14.61 9.01
CA LEU A 7 -9.49 15.91 8.77
C LEU A 7 -9.94 16.94 9.83
N CYS A 8 -11.23 16.97 10.19
CA CYS A 8 -11.74 17.86 11.24
C CYS A 8 -11.08 17.61 12.59
N ASP A 9 -10.83 16.35 12.94
CA ASP A 9 -10.17 15.99 14.20
C ASP A 9 -8.68 16.39 14.21
N ILE A 10 -7.98 16.29 13.07
CA ILE A 10 -6.59 16.73 12.93
C ILE A 10 -6.48 18.26 12.95
N LEU A 11 -7.46 18.97 12.37
CA LEU A 11 -7.45 20.42 12.28
C LEU A 11 -7.66 21.14 13.62
N VAL A 12 -8.07 20.43 14.68
CA VAL A 12 -8.22 20.99 16.03
C VAL A 12 -7.02 20.70 16.94
N ASP A 13 -6.03 19.92 16.49
CA ASP A 13 -4.79 19.63 17.22
C ASP A 13 -3.63 20.51 16.71
N GLU A 14 -3.42 21.67 17.34
CA GLU A 14 -2.43 22.66 16.92
C GLU A 14 -0.99 22.11 16.91
N ALA A 15 -0.62 21.29 17.90
CA ALA A 15 0.73 20.73 18.00
C ALA A 15 1.02 19.75 16.85
N GLN A 16 0.04 18.90 16.50
CA GLN A 16 0.16 17.98 15.38
C GLN A 16 0.19 18.72 14.02
N LEU A 17 -0.53 19.84 13.89
CA LEU A 17 -0.50 20.67 12.69
C LEU A 17 0.86 21.34 12.48
N GLU A 18 1.51 21.82 13.54
CA GLU A 18 2.85 22.41 13.47
C GLU A 18 3.88 21.40 12.96
N GLN A 19 3.84 20.17 13.48
CA GLN A 19 4.65 19.05 13.02
C GLN A 19 4.45 18.78 11.51
N PHE A 20 3.18 18.67 11.09
CA PHE A 20 2.85 18.36 9.70
C PHE A 20 3.30 19.49 8.77
N ALA A 21 3.14 20.74 9.20
CA ALA A 21 3.62 21.90 8.47
C ALA A 21 5.15 21.87 8.27
N LEU A 22 5.94 21.44 9.26
CA LEU A 22 7.40 21.33 9.12
C LEU A 22 7.81 20.36 8.00
N VAL A 23 7.31 19.13 8.02
CA VAL A 23 7.63 18.14 6.97
C VAL A 23 7.09 18.53 5.61
N ALA A 24 5.92 19.15 5.55
CA ALA A 24 5.38 19.60 4.28
C ALA A 24 6.25 20.71 3.67
N LYS A 25 6.82 21.61 4.49
CA LYS A 25 7.78 22.63 4.02
C LYS A 25 9.05 21.99 3.48
N ASP A 26 9.61 21.01 4.19
CA ASP A 26 10.81 20.29 3.73
C ASP A 26 10.54 19.52 2.43
N SER A 27 9.38 18.87 2.32
CA SER A 27 8.95 18.21 1.09
C SER A 27 8.74 19.20 -0.06
N ALA A 28 8.22 20.39 0.22
CA ALA A 28 8.08 21.46 -0.78
C ALA A 28 9.45 21.92 -1.31
N PHE A 29 10.44 22.12 -0.42
CA PHE A 29 11.81 22.42 -0.83
C PHE A 29 12.38 21.32 -1.71
N ARG A 30 12.22 20.06 -1.29
CA ARG A 30 12.76 18.90 -1.98
C ARG A 30 12.20 18.71 -3.38
N HIS A 31 10.90 18.91 -3.56
CA HIS A 31 10.21 18.66 -4.83
C HIS A 31 10.17 19.90 -5.73
N GLY A 32 10.92 20.97 -5.40
CA GLY A 32 11.00 22.16 -6.25
C GLY A 32 9.72 23.01 -6.25
N LEU A 33 8.90 22.91 -5.21
CA LEU A 33 7.77 23.80 -4.98
C LEU A 33 8.29 25.12 -4.36
N LEU A 34 8.99 25.90 -5.17
CA LEU A 34 9.84 27.01 -4.72
C LEU A 34 9.44 28.36 -5.33
N MET A 35 9.72 29.43 -4.61
CA MET A 35 9.64 30.83 -5.07
C MET A 35 10.83 31.63 -4.53
N ARG A 36 11.23 32.68 -5.25
CA ARG A 36 12.14 33.69 -4.70
C ARG A 36 11.46 34.47 -3.58
N THR A 37 12.25 34.95 -2.64
CA THR A 37 11.74 35.73 -1.51
C THR A 37 11.32 37.14 -1.96
N LYS A 38 10.49 37.82 -1.15
CA LYS A 38 10.07 39.20 -1.46
C LYS A 38 11.19 40.19 -1.23
N GLU A 39 12.08 39.88 -0.31
CA GLU A 39 13.25 40.66 0.07
C GLU A 39 14.29 40.63 -1.06
N ASP A 40 14.38 39.52 -1.79
CA ASP A 40 15.29 39.37 -2.94
C ASP A 40 14.61 38.68 -4.14
N PRO A 41 13.71 39.38 -4.85
CA PRO A 41 12.87 38.80 -5.89
C PRO A 41 13.63 38.46 -7.18
N ASN A 42 14.90 38.88 -7.30
CA ASN A 42 15.73 38.65 -8.49
C ASN A 42 16.88 37.68 -8.25
N SER A 43 17.24 37.38 -7.00
CA SER A 43 18.29 36.42 -6.69
C SER A 43 17.82 34.97 -6.83
N PRO A 44 18.60 34.10 -7.51
CA PRO A 44 18.36 32.67 -7.49
C PRO A 44 18.90 31.99 -6.21
N GLU A 45 19.65 32.71 -5.37
CA GLU A 45 20.34 32.14 -4.21
C GLU A 45 19.46 32.12 -2.95
N VAL A 46 18.42 32.96 -2.92
CA VAL A 46 17.51 33.10 -1.78
C VAL A 46 16.10 32.65 -2.18
N LEU A 47 15.75 31.42 -1.79
CA LEU A 47 14.48 30.77 -2.13
C LEU A 47 13.68 30.42 -0.86
N SER A 48 12.37 30.36 -1.02
CA SER A 48 11.43 29.79 -0.05
C SER A 48 10.46 28.84 -0.75
N TYR A 49 9.65 28.10 0.00
CA TYR A 49 8.59 27.29 -0.60
C TYR A 49 7.48 28.18 -1.17
N ALA A 50 6.94 27.80 -2.33
CA ALA A 50 5.72 28.42 -2.85
C ALA A 50 4.57 28.13 -1.87
N PRO A 51 3.65 29.08 -1.58
CA PRO A 51 2.53 28.81 -0.69
C PRO A 51 1.67 27.63 -1.18
N PHE A 52 1.34 26.71 -0.27
CA PHE A 52 0.54 25.52 -0.56
C PHE A 52 -0.32 25.13 0.64
N THR A 53 -1.38 24.36 0.42
CA THR A 53 -2.23 23.85 1.50
C THR A 53 -1.58 22.64 2.15
N LEU A 54 -1.72 22.48 3.47
CA LEU A 54 -1.17 21.31 4.15
C LEU A 54 -1.82 20.00 3.69
N PHE A 55 -3.13 20.04 3.41
CA PHE A 55 -3.91 18.89 2.96
C PHE A 55 -4.59 19.19 1.62
N PRO A 56 -4.88 18.15 0.79
CA PRO A 56 -5.65 18.32 -0.42
C PRO A 56 -7.14 18.55 -0.11
N SER A 57 -7.74 19.53 -0.80
CA SER A 57 -9.17 19.85 -0.66
C SER A 57 -10.05 18.81 -1.39
N PRO A 58 -11.18 18.39 -0.80
CA PRO A 58 -12.06 17.39 -1.41
C PRO A 58 -12.83 17.99 -2.61
N ILE A 59 -12.86 17.25 -3.73
CA ILE A 59 -13.63 17.61 -4.93
C ILE A 59 -14.35 16.36 -5.45
N PRO A 60 -15.66 16.42 -5.76
CA PRO A 60 -16.36 15.28 -6.37
C PRO A 60 -15.73 14.87 -7.70
N LYS A 61 -15.49 13.57 -7.87
CA LYS A 61 -14.86 13.01 -9.08
C LYS A 61 -15.62 13.37 -10.36
N SER A 62 -16.95 13.35 -10.32
CA SER A 62 -17.80 13.71 -11.47
C SER A 62 -17.57 15.15 -11.93
N ILE A 63 -17.46 16.10 -11.00
CA ILE A 63 -17.21 17.52 -11.28
C ILE A 63 -15.80 17.73 -11.83
N TYR A 64 -14.81 17.03 -11.29
CA TYR A 64 -13.44 17.09 -11.79
C TYR A 64 -13.32 16.56 -13.24
N GLU A 65 -13.94 15.42 -13.54
CA GLU A 65 -13.95 14.89 -14.91
C GLU A 65 -14.75 15.78 -15.88
N GLN A 66 -15.84 16.40 -15.42
CA GLN A 66 -16.56 17.41 -16.20
C GLN A 66 -15.65 18.58 -16.59
N ALA A 67 -14.87 19.13 -15.66
CA ALA A 67 -13.95 20.22 -15.92
C ALA A 67 -12.87 19.84 -16.96
N LYS A 68 -12.33 18.61 -16.88
CA LYS A 68 -11.35 18.10 -17.84
C LYS A 68 -11.91 18.00 -19.26
N LEU A 69 -13.16 17.56 -19.39
CA LEU A 69 -13.84 17.51 -20.69
C LEU A 69 -14.04 18.93 -21.26
N LEU A 70 -14.57 19.85 -20.44
CA LEU A 70 -14.82 21.23 -20.84
C LEU A 70 -13.56 21.96 -21.32
N GLN A 71 -12.38 21.64 -20.76
CA GLN A 71 -11.14 22.30 -21.18
C GLN A 71 -10.84 22.08 -22.68
N ARG A 72 -11.21 20.92 -23.25
CA ARG A 72 -11.05 20.66 -24.69
C ARG A 72 -11.97 21.55 -25.52
N ASP A 73 -13.20 21.76 -25.05
CA ASP A 73 -14.18 22.61 -25.70
C ASP A 73 -13.78 24.08 -25.61
N PHE A 74 -13.25 24.53 -24.46
CA PHE A 74 -12.73 25.89 -24.29
C PHE A 74 -11.53 26.18 -25.18
N ASN A 75 -10.63 25.21 -25.38
CA ASN A 75 -9.52 25.38 -26.33
C ASN A 75 -10.05 25.67 -27.75
N LEU A 76 -11.06 24.91 -28.20
CA LEU A 76 -11.70 25.11 -29.51
C LEU A 76 -12.47 26.42 -29.59
N LEU A 77 -13.16 26.80 -28.51
CA LEU A 77 -13.91 28.05 -28.44
C LEU A 77 -12.99 29.25 -28.58
N VAL A 78 -11.88 29.29 -27.83
CA VAL A 78 -10.91 30.39 -27.90
C VAL A 78 -10.35 30.50 -29.32
N GLU A 79 -9.98 29.38 -29.94
CA GLU A 79 -9.48 29.40 -31.32
C GLU A 79 -10.54 29.87 -32.34
N LYS A 80 -11.81 29.52 -32.14
CA LYS A 80 -12.88 30.05 -33.01
C LYS A 80 -13.09 31.56 -32.82
N ILE A 81 -12.97 32.06 -31.59
CA ILE A 81 -13.08 33.48 -31.28
C ILE A 81 -11.94 34.27 -31.95
N THR A 82 -10.70 33.75 -31.94
CA THR A 82 -9.56 34.45 -32.57
C THR A 82 -9.70 34.57 -34.09
N GLN A 83 -10.47 33.69 -34.72
CA GLN A 83 -10.74 33.70 -36.16
C GLN A 83 -11.95 34.56 -36.56
N ASP A 84 -12.83 34.92 -35.61
CA ASP A 84 -14.02 35.72 -35.87
C ASP A 84 -13.79 37.21 -35.60
N SER A 85 -13.23 37.89 -36.60
CA SER A 85 -12.94 39.32 -36.52
C SER A 85 -14.19 40.19 -36.37
N LYS A 86 -15.32 39.78 -36.94
CA LYS A 86 -16.59 40.52 -36.83
C LYS A 86 -17.11 40.46 -35.40
N PHE A 87 -17.08 39.27 -34.79
CA PHE A 87 -17.46 39.10 -33.39
C PHE A 87 -16.60 39.97 -32.47
N LEU A 88 -15.27 39.94 -32.61
CA LEU A 88 -14.38 40.75 -31.79
C LEU A 88 -14.59 42.26 -31.97
N GLU A 89 -14.80 42.74 -33.20
CA GLU A 89 -15.09 44.16 -33.46
C GLU A 89 -16.42 44.59 -32.83
N GLN A 90 -17.46 43.76 -32.93
CA GLN A 90 -18.76 44.05 -32.33
C GLN A 90 -18.71 44.00 -30.80
N ALA A 91 -18.11 42.95 -30.22
CA ALA A 91 -18.03 42.74 -28.79
C ALA A 91 -17.23 43.85 -28.08
N LEU A 92 -16.19 44.38 -28.74
CA LEU A 92 -15.31 45.41 -28.17
C LEU A 92 -15.70 46.85 -28.58
N ALA A 93 -16.70 47.06 -29.43
CA ALA A 93 -17.03 48.37 -30.02
C ALA A 93 -17.32 49.47 -28.99
N SER A 94 -17.92 49.13 -27.85
CA SER A 94 -18.20 50.07 -26.76
C SER A 94 -16.96 50.32 -25.89
N ILE A 95 -16.22 49.27 -25.53
CA ILE A 95 -15.12 49.36 -24.57
C ILE A 95 -13.91 50.10 -25.14
N ILE A 96 -13.60 49.95 -26.44
CA ILE A 96 -12.47 50.66 -27.07
C ILE A 96 -12.66 52.19 -27.11
N LYS A 97 -13.89 52.69 -26.91
CA LYS A 97 -14.16 54.14 -26.86
C LYS A 97 -13.80 54.75 -25.50
N VAL A 98 -13.75 53.94 -24.46
CA VAL A 98 -13.59 54.38 -23.07
C VAL A 98 -12.35 53.82 -22.39
N ASP A 99 -11.83 52.68 -22.84
CA ASP A 99 -10.61 52.04 -22.34
C ASP A 99 -9.48 52.15 -23.37
N HIS A 100 -8.52 53.04 -23.08
CA HIS A 100 -7.39 53.31 -23.96
C HIS A 100 -6.40 52.13 -24.05
N PHE A 101 -6.28 51.29 -23.01
CA PHE A 101 -5.42 50.11 -23.07
C PHE A 101 -5.99 49.08 -24.05
N ILE A 102 -7.29 48.77 -23.92
CA ILE A 102 -7.96 47.84 -24.83
C ILE A 102 -8.02 48.40 -26.26
N ALA A 103 -8.25 49.71 -26.42
CA ALA A 103 -8.21 50.36 -27.73
C ALA A 103 -6.86 50.15 -28.45
N ARG A 104 -5.74 50.29 -27.73
CA ARG A 104 -4.40 50.04 -28.28
C ARG A 104 -4.19 48.57 -28.67
N LEU A 105 -4.62 47.62 -27.84
CA LEU A 105 -4.55 46.19 -28.18
C LEU A 105 -5.37 45.88 -29.44
N PHE A 106 -6.57 46.46 -29.55
CA PHE A 106 -7.44 46.28 -30.70
C PHE A 106 -6.87 46.94 -31.97
N GLU A 107 -6.22 48.10 -31.85
CA GLU A 107 -5.52 48.74 -32.97
C GLU A 107 -4.40 47.84 -33.53
N ILE A 108 -3.60 47.23 -32.65
CA ILE A 108 -2.57 46.26 -33.03
C ILE A 108 -3.22 45.08 -33.76
N TYR A 109 -4.28 44.51 -33.20
CA TYR A 109 -5.05 43.43 -33.83
C TYR A 109 -5.51 43.79 -35.26
N ARG A 110 -6.11 44.97 -35.45
CA ARG A 110 -6.54 45.43 -36.79
C ARG A 110 -5.38 45.58 -37.77
N LYS A 111 -4.25 46.15 -37.33
CA LYS A 111 -3.05 46.30 -38.17
C LYS A 111 -2.48 44.94 -38.57
N THR A 112 -2.50 43.96 -37.68
CA THR A 112 -2.06 42.58 -37.97
C THR A 112 -2.97 41.92 -39.00
N LEU A 113 -4.30 42.07 -38.89
CA LEU A 113 -5.23 41.55 -39.89
C LEU A 113 -5.03 42.18 -41.27
N GLN A 114 -4.83 43.50 -41.34
CA GLN A 114 -4.60 44.20 -42.61
C GLN A 114 -3.32 43.76 -43.33
N LYS A 115 -2.25 43.49 -42.56
CA LYS A 115 -0.98 43.00 -43.12
C LYS A 115 -1.00 41.50 -43.45
N GLY A 116 -1.96 40.75 -42.90
CA GLY A 116 -1.97 39.30 -42.91
C GLY A 116 -1.08 38.70 -41.80
N ILE A 117 -1.50 37.56 -41.24
CA ILE A 117 -0.74 36.84 -40.22
C ILE A 117 0.36 36.03 -40.91
N SER A 118 1.62 36.28 -40.56
CA SER A 118 2.78 35.65 -41.21
C SER A 118 3.05 34.21 -40.77
N SER A 119 2.71 33.84 -39.53
CA SER A 119 2.91 32.48 -39.01
C SER A 119 1.69 31.60 -39.30
N PRO A 120 1.87 30.39 -39.88
CA PRO A 120 0.79 29.43 -40.05
C PRO A 120 0.51 28.59 -38.79
N ILE A 121 1.31 28.77 -37.73
CA ILE A 121 1.21 27.98 -36.49
C ILE A 121 0.74 28.89 -35.35
N THR A 122 -0.30 28.44 -34.65
CA THR A 122 -0.84 29.05 -33.42
C THR A 122 -0.67 28.08 -32.26
N ILE A 123 -0.25 28.58 -31.10
CA ILE A 123 -0.16 27.81 -29.85
C ILE A 123 -0.94 28.58 -28.78
N GLY A 124 -1.90 27.90 -28.15
CA GLY A 124 -2.66 28.44 -27.02
C GLY A 124 -2.31 27.68 -25.74
N LEU A 125 -1.72 28.38 -24.76
CA LEU A 125 -1.67 27.91 -23.37
C LEU A 125 -2.75 28.66 -22.61
N ILE A 126 -3.85 27.97 -22.32
CA ILE A 126 -5.02 28.57 -21.65
C ILE A 126 -5.36 27.82 -20.37
N ARG A 127 -6.00 28.51 -19.43
CA ARG A 127 -6.53 27.94 -18.19
C ARG A 127 -7.95 28.45 -17.96
N SER A 128 -8.91 27.54 -17.82
CA SER A 128 -10.25 27.90 -17.37
C SER A 128 -10.36 27.73 -15.86
N ASP A 129 -10.76 28.79 -15.18
CA ASP A 129 -10.89 28.83 -13.73
C ASP A 129 -12.36 28.69 -13.34
N TYR A 130 -12.63 27.91 -12.29
CA TYR A 130 -13.98 27.56 -11.86
C TYR A 130 -14.12 27.68 -10.35
N MET A 131 -15.33 27.99 -9.91
CA MET A 131 -15.77 27.79 -8.53
C MET A 131 -16.88 26.75 -8.47
N PHE A 132 -17.02 26.13 -7.30
CA PHE A 132 -18.04 25.13 -7.03
C PHE A 132 -19.27 25.83 -6.45
N LEU A 133 -20.42 25.66 -7.09
CA LEU A 133 -21.69 26.04 -6.48
C LEU A 133 -22.10 24.95 -5.49
N CYS A 134 -22.33 25.34 -4.24
CA CYS A 134 -22.77 24.42 -3.19
C CYS A 134 -24.27 24.58 -2.95
N GLY A 135 -24.98 23.46 -2.83
CA GLY A 135 -26.33 23.37 -2.27
C GLY A 135 -26.28 22.77 -0.86
N GLU A 136 -27.45 22.46 -0.30
CA GLU A 136 -27.57 21.90 1.06
C GLU A 136 -26.82 20.56 1.24
N GLU A 137 -26.72 19.76 0.18
CA GLU A 137 -26.04 18.44 0.20
C GLU A 137 -24.59 18.48 -0.35
N GLY A 138 -24.00 19.66 -0.54
CA GLY A 138 -22.62 19.84 -1.01
C GLY A 138 -22.50 20.40 -2.43
N VAL A 139 -21.40 20.09 -3.13
CA VAL A 139 -21.12 20.66 -4.46
C VAL A 139 -22.14 20.15 -5.48
N THR A 140 -22.89 21.08 -6.10
CA THR A 140 -23.94 20.78 -7.07
C THR A 140 -23.50 20.99 -8.51
N SER A 141 -22.68 22.01 -8.78
CA SER A 141 -22.26 22.32 -10.14
C SER A 141 -20.97 23.14 -10.21
N LEU A 142 -20.32 23.06 -11.35
CA LEU A 142 -19.16 23.87 -11.71
C LEU A 142 -19.61 25.18 -12.35
N LYS A 143 -19.08 26.32 -11.89
CA LYS A 143 -19.33 27.64 -12.49
C LYS A 143 -18.01 28.25 -12.94
N GLN A 144 -17.92 28.58 -14.22
CA GLN A 144 -16.75 29.26 -14.76
C GLN A 144 -16.67 30.67 -14.17
N ILE A 145 -15.49 31.03 -13.70
CA ILE A 145 -15.17 32.37 -13.24
C ILE A 145 -14.54 33.15 -14.39
N GLU A 146 -13.52 32.58 -14.99
CA GLU A 146 -12.78 33.19 -16.10
C GLU A 146 -12.07 32.13 -16.94
N PHE A 147 -11.59 32.52 -18.11
CA PHE A 147 -10.59 31.76 -18.84
C PHE A 147 -9.43 32.68 -19.20
N ASN A 148 -8.23 32.28 -18.77
CA ASN A 148 -6.99 32.99 -18.94
C ASN A 148 -6.29 32.52 -20.21
N THR A 149 -5.99 33.45 -21.11
CA THR A 149 -5.40 33.17 -22.44
C THR A 149 -3.99 33.73 -22.62
N ILE A 150 -3.49 34.49 -21.66
CA ILE A 150 -2.16 35.10 -21.68
C ILE A 150 -1.49 34.95 -20.31
N SER A 151 -0.18 34.66 -20.31
CA SER A 151 0.64 34.53 -19.10
C SER A 151 0.01 33.60 -18.04
N VAL A 152 -0.45 32.42 -18.46
CA VAL A 152 -1.06 31.43 -17.57
C VAL A 152 -0.02 30.90 -16.59
N GLY A 153 -0.07 31.40 -15.35
CA GLY A 153 0.82 31.01 -14.26
C GLY A 153 0.41 29.72 -13.55
N GLY A 154 1.33 29.19 -12.73
CA GLY A 154 1.05 28.14 -11.75
C GLY A 154 1.20 26.69 -12.21
N GLY A 155 1.19 26.41 -13.52
CA GLY A 155 1.23 25.03 -14.04
C GLY A 155 2.47 24.22 -13.59
N GLY A 156 3.65 24.85 -13.59
CA GLY A 156 4.89 24.21 -13.12
C GLY A 156 4.84 23.86 -11.63
N LEU A 157 4.50 24.82 -10.77
CA LEU A 157 4.39 24.60 -9.32
C LEU A 157 3.29 23.58 -8.98
N ALA A 158 2.13 23.68 -9.63
CA ALA A 158 1.01 22.76 -9.43
C ALA A 158 1.37 21.29 -9.70
N SER A 159 2.31 21.03 -10.62
CA SER A 159 2.78 19.67 -10.89
C SER A 159 3.55 19.02 -9.73
N GLN A 160 4.08 19.82 -8.80
CA GLN A 160 4.87 19.33 -7.65
C GLN A 160 4.02 19.12 -6.39
N VAL A 161 2.87 19.80 -6.28
CA VAL A 161 1.97 19.73 -5.12
C VAL A 161 1.57 18.29 -4.74
N PRO A 162 1.25 17.37 -5.69
CA PRO A 162 0.92 15.99 -5.34
C PRO A 162 2.04 15.23 -4.63
N ALA A 163 3.31 15.56 -4.90
CA ALA A 163 4.45 14.91 -4.23
C ALA A 163 4.60 15.40 -2.78
N VAL A 164 4.21 16.64 -2.49
CA VAL A 164 4.12 17.16 -1.13
C VAL A 164 2.96 16.54 -0.36
N HIS A 165 1.84 16.25 -1.04
CA HIS A 165 0.63 15.70 -0.43
C HIS A 165 0.58 14.17 -0.31
N ARG A 166 1.60 13.42 -0.76
CA ARG A 166 1.57 11.94 -0.77
C ARG A 166 2.70 11.32 0.05
N SER A 167 2.34 10.41 0.95
CA SER A 167 3.26 9.43 1.56
C SER A 167 3.42 8.19 0.68
N ILE A 168 4.53 7.46 0.84
CA ILE A 168 4.86 6.31 -0.02
C ILE A 168 4.63 4.98 0.71
N ILE A 169 4.45 3.90 -0.07
CA ILE A 169 4.51 2.53 0.44
C ILE A 169 5.92 2.00 0.25
N MET A 170 6.54 1.52 1.31
CA MET A 170 7.85 0.86 1.28
C MET A 170 7.68 -0.65 1.34
N PHE A 171 8.12 -1.36 0.30
CA PHE A 171 8.26 -2.81 0.33
C PHE A 171 9.61 -3.16 0.94
N LEU A 172 9.60 -3.91 2.06
CA LEU A 172 10.81 -4.47 2.65
C LEU A 172 11.13 -5.80 1.96
N VAL A 173 12.29 -5.88 1.30
CA VAL A 173 12.61 -6.95 0.35
C VAL A 173 14.00 -7.53 0.59
N GLU A 174 14.23 -8.74 0.09
CA GLU A 174 15.56 -9.37 0.05
C GLU A 174 16.41 -8.87 -1.12
N ASP A 175 17.68 -9.28 -1.17
CA ASP A 175 18.58 -8.96 -2.26
C ASP A 175 18.23 -9.73 -3.55
N ILE A 176 18.15 -11.07 -3.45
CA ILE A 176 17.86 -11.96 -4.58
C ILE A 176 16.40 -12.38 -4.55
N GLN A 177 15.56 -11.74 -5.37
CA GLN A 177 14.11 -11.93 -5.32
C GLN A 177 13.62 -12.83 -6.45
N MET A 178 13.73 -14.14 -6.27
CA MET A 178 13.23 -15.11 -7.26
C MET A 178 11.73 -14.92 -7.56
N ASN A 179 10.96 -14.47 -6.56
CA ASN A 179 9.52 -14.21 -6.69
C ASN A 179 9.19 -12.71 -6.83
N ILE A 180 10.06 -11.92 -7.46
CA ILE A 180 9.82 -10.47 -7.64
C ILE A 180 8.54 -10.18 -8.43
N TYR A 181 8.17 -11.01 -9.40
CA TYR A 181 7.03 -10.72 -10.27
C TYR A 181 5.68 -10.79 -9.54
N ASP A 182 5.53 -11.69 -8.56
CA ASP A 182 4.37 -11.69 -7.67
C ASP A 182 4.23 -10.34 -6.92
N GLN A 183 5.35 -9.79 -6.46
CA GLN A 183 5.38 -8.48 -5.80
C GLN A 183 5.04 -7.35 -6.79
N ARG A 184 5.54 -7.42 -8.02
CA ARG A 184 5.27 -6.42 -9.07
C ARG A 184 3.80 -6.39 -9.47
N LEU A 185 3.06 -7.50 -9.39
CA LEU A 185 1.62 -7.49 -9.64
C LEU A 185 0.88 -6.58 -8.64
N ILE A 186 1.25 -6.62 -7.36
CA ILE A 186 0.71 -5.71 -6.34
C ILE A 186 1.15 -4.26 -6.61
N GLU A 187 2.42 -4.04 -6.95
CA GLU A 187 2.91 -2.71 -7.28
C GLU A 187 2.19 -2.09 -8.49
N ASN A 188 1.88 -2.88 -9.52
CA ASN A 188 1.16 -2.41 -10.70
C ASN A 188 -0.26 -1.95 -10.34
N GLU A 189 -0.93 -2.64 -9.41
CA GLU A 189 -2.23 -2.23 -8.87
C GLU A 189 -2.13 -0.95 -8.01
N LEU A 190 -1.06 -0.78 -7.23
CA LEU A 190 -0.82 0.46 -6.49
C LEU A 190 -0.52 1.63 -7.43
N TRP A 191 0.29 1.37 -8.46
CA TRP A 191 0.66 2.33 -9.50
C TRP A 191 -0.55 2.80 -10.30
N SER A 192 -1.47 1.89 -10.68
CA SER A 192 -2.71 2.24 -11.39
C SER A 192 -3.65 3.14 -10.57
N ARG A 193 -3.42 3.22 -9.25
CA ARG A 193 -4.13 4.09 -8.29
C ARG A 193 -3.29 5.30 -7.85
N ASN A 194 -2.17 5.56 -8.53
CA ASN A 194 -1.25 6.66 -8.27
C ASN A 194 -0.59 6.63 -6.88
N ILE A 195 -0.42 5.44 -6.30
CA ILE A 195 0.24 5.21 -5.01
C ILE A 195 1.72 4.83 -5.28
N PRO A 196 2.68 5.68 -4.91
CA PRO A 196 4.10 5.41 -5.15
C PRO A 196 4.63 4.29 -4.22
N VAL A 197 5.47 3.43 -4.78
CA VAL A 197 6.15 2.35 -4.07
C VAL A 197 7.67 2.52 -4.16
N ILE A 198 8.37 2.32 -3.05
CA ILE A 198 9.82 2.11 -3.03
C ILE A 198 10.15 0.73 -2.48
N ARG A 199 11.29 0.17 -2.90
CA ARG A 199 11.78 -1.14 -2.45
C ARG A 199 13.06 -0.92 -1.66
N ARG A 200 13.14 -1.45 -0.44
CA ARG A 200 14.29 -1.25 0.45
C ARG A 200 14.62 -2.55 1.17
N ARG A 201 15.91 -2.76 1.41
CA ARG A 201 16.44 -3.86 2.23
C ARG A 201 16.62 -3.34 3.66
N PHE A 202 16.76 -4.25 4.64
CA PHE A 202 17.09 -3.83 6.01
C PHE A 202 18.33 -2.94 6.05
N GLU A 203 19.38 -3.30 5.31
CA GLU A 203 20.60 -2.49 5.18
C GLU A 203 20.34 -1.03 4.77
N ASP A 204 19.38 -0.80 3.86
CA ASP A 204 19.02 0.56 3.43
C ASP A 204 18.38 1.35 4.55
N ILE A 205 17.52 0.70 5.34
CA ILE A 205 16.81 1.30 6.46
C ILE A 205 17.77 1.58 7.61
N SER A 206 18.66 0.64 7.95
CA SER A 206 19.68 0.86 8.98
C SER A 206 20.64 2.00 8.61
N LYS A 207 20.92 2.22 7.32
CA LYS A 207 21.87 3.26 6.87
C LYS A 207 21.23 4.63 6.63
N ARG A 208 20.00 4.67 6.13
CA ARG A 208 19.36 5.88 5.58
C ARG A 208 17.97 6.15 6.13
N GLY A 209 17.42 5.18 6.88
CA GLY A 209 16.16 5.32 7.59
C GLY A 209 16.35 6.11 8.88
N HIS A 210 15.38 6.96 9.20
CA HIS A 210 15.30 7.62 10.49
C HIS A 210 13.86 7.94 10.84
N LEU A 211 13.62 8.22 12.11
CA LEU A 211 12.38 8.82 12.59
C LEU A 211 12.62 10.30 12.85
N ASP A 212 11.62 11.12 12.57
CA ASP A 212 11.58 12.49 13.08
C ASP A 212 11.04 12.53 14.52
N GLU A 213 10.90 13.74 15.06
CA GLU A 213 10.51 13.97 16.46
C GLU A 213 9.18 13.33 16.83
N GLU A 214 8.29 13.18 15.86
CA GLU A 214 6.97 12.60 16.08
C GLU A 214 6.73 11.33 15.28
N LYS A 215 7.84 10.59 15.15
CA LYS A 215 7.90 9.17 14.79
C LYS A 215 7.41 8.86 13.38
N ARG A 216 7.37 9.82 12.45
CA ARG A 216 7.18 9.52 11.03
C ARG A 216 8.45 8.86 10.50
N LEU A 217 8.28 7.80 9.70
CA LEU A 217 9.40 7.08 9.12
C LEU A 217 9.85 7.76 7.84
N PHE A 218 11.12 8.13 7.77
CA PHE A 218 11.74 8.69 6.57
C PHE A 218 12.83 7.76 6.05
N ILE A 219 12.88 7.61 4.73
CA ILE A 219 14.03 7.02 4.04
C ILE A 219 14.33 7.82 2.77
N ASP A 220 15.60 8.15 2.57
CA ASP A 220 16.02 9.03 1.47
C ASP A 220 15.19 10.34 1.43
N GLY A 221 14.85 10.88 2.60
CA GLY A 221 14.01 12.08 2.80
C GLY A 221 12.52 11.93 2.46
N GLN A 222 12.02 10.73 2.12
CA GLN A 222 10.61 10.49 1.78
C GLN A 222 9.88 9.90 2.98
N GLU A 223 8.70 10.44 3.30
CA GLU A 223 7.85 9.89 4.36
C GLU A 223 7.18 8.58 3.91
N VAL A 224 7.41 7.51 4.67
CA VAL A 224 6.82 6.20 4.48
C VAL A 224 5.51 6.11 5.27
N GLY A 225 4.39 5.97 4.55
CA GLY A 225 3.06 5.79 5.13
C GLY A 225 2.75 4.34 5.48
N LEU A 226 3.32 3.38 4.75
CA LEU A 226 3.14 1.95 5.00
C LEU A 226 4.42 1.15 4.70
N VAL A 227 4.78 0.24 5.60
CA VAL A 227 5.81 -0.78 5.42
C VAL A 227 5.13 -2.11 5.10
N TYR A 228 5.38 -2.64 3.91
CA TYR A 228 4.88 -3.94 3.46
C TYR A 228 6.02 -4.96 3.46
N TYR A 229 5.95 -5.93 4.37
CA TYR A 229 7.01 -6.90 4.56
C TYR A 229 6.91 -8.03 3.51
N ARG A 230 7.97 -8.18 2.71
CA ARG A 230 8.20 -9.34 1.83
C ARG A 230 9.48 -10.09 2.22
N TYR A 231 10.04 -9.77 3.39
CA TYR A 231 11.26 -10.33 3.97
C TYR A 231 11.22 -10.20 5.50
N GLY A 232 12.08 -10.93 6.22
CA GLY A 232 12.19 -10.85 7.68
C GLY A 232 11.29 -11.83 8.45
N TYR A 233 11.00 -12.99 7.89
CA TYR A 233 10.18 -14.04 8.52
C TYR A 233 11.01 -15.26 8.96
N LEU A 234 12.33 -15.26 8.73
CA LEU A 234 13.27 -16.30 9.16
C LEU A 234 14.45 -15.70 9.95
N PRO A 235 14.98 -16.38 10.98
CA PRO A 235 16.10 -15.84 11.77
C PRO A 235 17.36 -15.56 10.94
N GLN A 236 17.65 -16.38 9.94
CA GLN A 236 18.84 -16.23 9.08
C GLN A 236 18.78 -14.98 8.20
N GLN A 237 17.62 -14.32 8.14
CA GLN A 237 17.41 -13.10 7.37
C GLN A 237 17.80 -11.84 8.14
N TYR A 238 18.20 -11.97 9.40
CA TYR A 238 18.55 -10.86 10.27
C TYR A 238 20.03 -10.92 10.67
N ILE A 239 20.68 -9.77 10.60
CA ILE A 239 21.86 -9.45 11.41
C ILE A 239 21.47 -8.48 12.55
N GLU A 240 22.36 -8.23 13.51
CA GLU A 240 22.05 -7.39 14.69
C GLU A 240 21.46 -6.02 14.32
N LYS A 241 22.02 -5.36 13.30
CA LYS A 241 21.53 -4.07 12.80
C LYS A 241 20.15 -4.10 12.15
N ASP A 242 19.70 -5.27 11.70
CA ASP A 242 18.38 -5.43 11.11
C ASP A 242 17.30 -5.41 12.19
N TRP A 243 17.62 -5.86 13.42
CA TRP A 243 16.72 -5.75 14.58
C TRP A 243 16.50 -4.31 15.00
N GLU A 244 17.54 -3.48 14.94
CA GLU A 244 17.43 -2.03 15.19
C GLU A 244 16.53 -1.35 14.13
N ALA A 245 16.70 -1.72 12.86
CA ALA A 245 15.84 -1.23 11.78
C ALA A 245 14.39 -1.69 11.91
N LEU A 246 14.16 -2.96 12.27
CA LEU A 246 12.83 -3.48 12.56
C LEU A 246 12.17 -2.71 13.71
N LEU A 247 12.90 -2.51 14.80
CA LEU A 247 12.41 -1.75 15.95
C LEU A 247 12.03 -0.31 15.56
N MET A 248 12.89 0.36 14.77
CA MET A 248 12.62 1.70 14.25
C MET A 248 11.32 1.74 13.42
N MET A 249 11.15 0.80 12.49
CA MET A 249 9.93 0.72 11.68
C MET A 249 8.69 0.46 12.53
N GLU A 250 8.76 -0.47 13.48
CA GLU A 250 7.63 -0.78 14.37
C GLU A 250 7.26 0.40 15.28
N GLN A 251 8.25 1.15 15.77
CA GLN A 251 8.04 2.36 16.58
C GLN A 251 7.51 3.55 15.77
N SER A 252 7.61 3.51 14.44
CA SER A 252 7.14 4.58 13.58
C SER A 252 5.61 4.64 13.46
N ARG A 253 5.10 5.79 12.99
CA ARG A 253 3.70 6.02 12.60
C ARG A 253 3.30 5.31 11.32
N ALA A 254 4.25 4.81 10.53
CA ALA A 254 3.92 4.06 9.33
C ALA A 254 3.03 2.86 9.71
N VAL A 255 2.07 2.52 8.85
CA VAL A 255 1.30 1.28 8.99
C VAL A 255 2.22 0.11 8.66
N LYS A 256 2.16 -0.97 9.43
CA LYS A 256 2.95 -2.18 9.17
C LYS A 256 2.04 -3.29 8.67
N CYS A 257 2.45 -3.94 7.59
CA CYS A 257 1.73 -5.05 6.98
C CYS A 257 2.68 -6.27 6.87
N PRO A 258 2.72 -7.14 7.89
CA PRO A 258 2.05 -7.05 9.20
C PRO A 258 2.84 -6.20 10.21
N ASN A 259 2.20 -5.74 11.30
CA ASN A 259 2.90 -5.24 12.48
C ASN A 259 3.45 -6.39 13.33
N ILE A 260 4.32 -6.08 14.30
CA ILE A 260 4.99 -7.13 15.09
C ILE A 260 4.00 -8.01 15.88
N GLY A 261 2.88 -7.45 16.36
CA GLY A 261 1.85 -8.21 17.06
C GLY A 261 1.14 -9.21 16.14
N ALA A 262 0.81 -8.81 14.91
CA ALA A 262 0.22 -9.68 13.89
C ALA A 262 1.22 -10.72 13.39
N HIS A 263 2.52 -10.39 13.32
CA HIS A 263 3.57 -11.36 13.03
C HIS A 263 3.63 -12.43 14.14
N LEU A 264 3.64 -12.03 15.41
CA LEU A 264 3.60 -12.97 16.54
C LEU A 264 2.32 -13.81 16.59
N ALA A 265 1.17 -13.24 16.20
CA ALA A 265 -0.08 -13.99 16.12
C ALA A 265 -0.03 -15.15 15.10
N GLY A 266 0.87 -15.07 14.10
CA GLY A 266 1.05 -16.09 13.08
C GLY A 266 1.91 -17.29 13.51
N ILE A 267 2.55 -17.25 14.68
CA ILE A 267 3.44 -18.35 15.11
C ILE A 267 2.63 -19.60 15.48
N LYS A 268 3.26 -20.76 15.31
CA LYS A 268 2.62 -22.06 15.53
C LYS A 268 2.18 -22.26 16.98
N LYS A 269 2.92 -21.72 17.95
CA LYS A 269 2.52 -21.71 19.37
C LYS A 269 1.18 -21.01 19.59
N VAL A 270 0.96 -19.83 18.99
CA VAL A 270 -0.33 -19.12 19.11
C VAL A 270 -1.45 -19.92 18.47
N GLN A 271 -1.21 -20.55 17.30
CA GLN A 271 -2.18 -21.47 16.69
C GLN A 271 -2.59 -22.61 17.65
N GLN A 272 -1.63 -23.22 18.34
CA GLN A 272 -1.91 -24.27 19.32
C GLN A 272 -2.67 -23.75 20.54
N GLU A 273 -2.29 -22.58 21.07
CA GLU A 273 -2.97 -21.98 22.22
C GLU A 273 -4.43 -21.58 21.89
N LEU A 274 -4.70 -21.12 20.67
CA LEU A 274 -6.06 -20.83 20.20
C LEU A 274 -6.96 -22.08 20.19
N ALA A 275 -6.40 -23.29 20.08
CA ALA A 275 -7.17 -24.53 20.10
C ALA A 275 -7.63 -24.94 21.51
N ARG A 276 -7.11 -24.30 22.57
CA ARG A 276 -7.51 -24.62 23.94
C ARG A 276 -8.98 -24.23 24.19
N PRO A 277 -9.72 -25.03 24.98
CA PRO A 277 -11.06 -24.66 25.42
C PRO A 277 -11.07 -23.30 26.13
N GLY A 278 -12.02 -22.43 25.79
CA GLY A 278 -12.19 -21.11 26.40
C GLY A 278 -11.36 -19.99 25.77
N VAL A 279 -10.32 -20.30 24.98
CA VAL A 279 -9.45 -19.25 24.41
C VAL A 279 -10.13 -18.54 23.23
N LEU A 280 -10.79 -19.27 22.32
CA LEU A 280 -11.57 -18.63 21.25
C LEU A 280 -12.74 -17.82 21.82
N GLU A 281 -13.40 -18.33 22.86
CA GLU A 281 -14.49 -17.63 23.54
C GLU A 281 -14.03 -16.31 24.17
N HIS A 282 -12.77 -16.23 24.64
CA HIS A 282 -12.20 -14.98 25.12
C HIS A 282 -12.11 -13.90 24.01
N PHE A 283 -11.78 -14.30 22.77
CA PHE A 283 -11.71 -13.37 21.63
C PHE A 283 -13.07 -13.10 20.98
N PHE A 284 -14.05 -13.99 21.15
CA PHE A 284 -15.40 -13.90 20.60
C PHE A 284 -16.49 -14.08 21.68
N PRO A 285 -16.53 -13.25 22.74
CA PRO A 285 -17.36 -13.49 23.93
C PRO A 285 -18.88 -13.39 23.68
N GLY A 286 -19.30 -12.86 22.54
CA GLY A 286 -20.71 -12.74 22.12
C GLY A 286 -21.03 -13.40 20.78
N ASP A 287 -20.10 -14.17 20.20
CA ASP A 287 -20.28 -14.80 18.89
C ASP A 287 -19.91 -16.30 18.93
N PRO A 288 -20.77 -17.13 19.55
CA PRO A 288 -20.55 -18.58 19.63
C PRO A 288 -20.56 -19.25 18.25
N GLU A 289 -21.22 -18.65 17.25
CA GLU A 289 -21.22 -19.18 15.89
C GLU A 289 -19.85 -19.01 15.23
N ALA A 290 -19.19 -17.86 15.39
CA ALA A 290 -17.81 -17.68 14.93
C ALA A 290 -16.87 -18.66 15.63
N VAL A 291 -16.99 -18.82 16.96
CA VAL A 291 -16.21 -19.82 17.70
C VAL A 291 -16.41 -21.23 17.12
N SER A 292 -17.66 -21.62 16.86
CA SER A 292 -17.99 -22.92 16.27
C SER A 292 -17.40 -23.10 14.87
N ARG A 293 -17.54 -22.09 13.99
CA ARG A 293 -16.96 -22.12 12.64
C ARG A 293 -15.44 -22.27 12.68
N ILE A 294 -14.75 -21.49 13.51
CA ILE A 294 -13.28 -21.53 13.63
C ILE A 294 -12.82 -22.86 14.24
N ARG A 295 -13.46 -23.31 15.34
CA ARG A 295 -13.09 -24.56 16.01
C ARG A 295 -13.28 -25.78 15.12
N SER A 296 -14.29 -25.77 14.25
CA SER A 296 -14.57 -26.92 13.36
C SER A 296 -13.46 -27.24 12.35
N VAL A 297 -12.53 -26.30 12.12
CA VAL A 297 -11.39 -26.51 11.20
C VAL A 297 -10.06 -26.77 11.91
N PHE A 298 -10.03 -26.83 13.24
CA PHE A 298 -8.81 -27.19 13.98
C PHE A 298 -8.61 -28.70 14.01
N ALA A 299 -7.39 -29.14 13.68
CA ALA A 299 -6.92 -30.50 13.97
C ALA A 299 -6.40 -30.58 15.41
N GLY A 300 -5.99 -31.77 15.86
CA GLY A 300 -5.29 -31.92 17.14
C GLY A 300 -4.04 -31.03 17.20
N LEU A 301 -3.97 -30.14 18.19
CA LEU A 301 -2.87 -29.21 18.43
C LEU A 301 -2.46 -29.31 19.89
N TYR A 302 -1.22 -29.69 20.15
CA TYR A 302 -0.74 -30.04 21.49
C TYR A 302 0.48 -29.23 21.88
N SER A 303 0.43 -28.69 23.09
CA SER A 303 1.59 -28.05 23.71
C SER A 303 2.64 -29.09 24.05
N LEU A 304 3.91 -28.71 23.95
CA LEU A 304 5.03 -29.47 24.49
C LEU A 304 5.60 -28.81 25.74
N ASP A 305 4.94 -27.82 26.34
CA ASP A 305 5.46 -27.15 27.54
C ASP A 305 5.66 -28.15 28.71
N LEU A 306 6.55 -27.82 29.65
CA LEU A 306 6.79 -28.67 30.82
C LEU A 306 5.51 -28.85 31.66
N GLY A 307 5.19 -30.11 31.99
CA GLY A 307 4.02 -30.49 32.76
C GLY A 307 3.15 -31.54 32.06
N ASN A 308 2.10 -31.99 32.75
CA ASN A 308 1.30 -33.15 32.37
C ASN A 308 0.81 -33.15 30.92
N GLU A 309 0.39 -32.00 30.40
CA GLU A 309 -0.10 -31.90 29.01
C GLU A 309 1.03 -32.15 28.00
N GLY A 310 2.19 -31.53 28.20
CA GLY A 310 3.33 -31.73 27.32
C GLY A 310 3.92 -33.13 27.43
N ASP A 311 3.88 -33.73 28.62
CA ASP A 311 4.32 -35.11 28.85
C ASP A 311 3.39 -36.10 28.12
N GLN A 312 2.07 -35.87 28.17
CA GLN A 312 1.11 -36.65 27.37
C GLN A 312 1.33 -36.48 25.86
N ALA A 313 1.65 -35.27 25.41
CA ALA A 313 1.98 -35.02 24.00
C ALA A 313 3.26 -35.74 23.56
N LEU A 314 4.28 -35.81 24.43
CA LEU A 314 5.49 -36.60 24.19
C LEU A 314 5.17 -38.09 24.08
N ASP A 315 4.40 -38.63 25.03
CA ASP A 315 3.99 -40.04 25.00
C ASP A 315 3.24 -40.40 23.72
N MET A 316 2.31 -39.54 23.27
CA MET A 316 1.61 -39.70 21.99
C MET A 316 2.58 -39.68 20.81
N ALA A 317 3.53 -38.74 20.78
CA ALA A 317 4.51 -38.61 19.72
C ALA A 317 5.46 -39.82 19.64
N PHE A 318 5.89 -40.37 20.79
CA PHE A 318 6.75 -41.54 20.84
C PHE A 318 6.01 -42.85 20.52
N ALA A 319 4.71 -42.93 20.84
CA ALA A 319 3.91 -44.13 20.59
C ALA A 319 3.59 -44.32 19.10
N ASP A 320 3.23 -43.25 18.38
CA ASP A 320 2.93 -43.32 16.94
C ASP A 320 3.30 -42.01 16.22
N PRO A 321 4.59 -41.79 15.91
CA PRO A 321 5.07 -40.53 15.32
C PRO A 321 4.51 -40.25 13.93
N ASP A 322 4.02 -41.26 13.20
CA ASP A 322 3.44 -41.11 11.87
C ASP A 322 2.05 -40.44 11.87
N GLN A 323 1.40 -40.32 13.04
CA GLN A 323 0.16 -39.55 13.22
C GLN A 323 0.40 -38.07 13.40
N PHE A 324 1.64 -37.62 13.56
CA PHE A 324 1.94 -36.26 13.98
C PHE A 324 2.93 -35.54 13.06
N VAL A 325 2.99 -34.23 13.27
CA VAL A 325 3.98 -33.31 12.71
C VAL A 325 4.50 -32.47 13.86
N LEU A 326 5.82 -32.49 14.07
CA LEU A 326 6.48 -31.62 15.04
C LEU A 326 6.89 -30.33 14.33
N LYS A 327 6.42 -29.18 14.84
CA LYS A 327 6.58 -27.88 14.18
C LYS A 327 7.39 -26.90 15.04
N PRO A 328 8.57 -26.45 14.58
CA PRO A 328 9.24 -25.31 15.19
C PRO A 328 8.53 -23.99 14.84
N GLN A 329 8.88 -22.91 15.56
CA GLN A 329 8.36 -21.56 15.28
C GLN A 329 9.06 -20.93 14.06
N ARG A 330 8.85 -21.49 12.87
CA ARG A 330 9.45 -21.03 11.59
C ARG A 330 8.40 -20.96 10.48
N GLU A 331 8.64 -20.08 9.51
CA GLU A 331 7.80 -19.90 8.31
C GLU A 331 8.55 -20.26 7.03
N GLY A 332 7.86 -20.28 5.89
CA GLY A 332 8.49 -20.44 4.57
C GLY A 332 8.64 -21.88 4.05
N GLY A 333 8.18 -22.88 4.80
CA GLY A 333 8.25 -24.30 4.43
C GLY A 333 9.64 -24.93 4.63
N GLY A 334 9.69 -26.25 4.76
CA GLY A 334 10.92 -27.03 4.93
C GLY A 334 11.43 -27.18 6.36
N ASN A 335 10.66 -26.73 7.36
CA ASN A 335 11.10 -26.70 8.77
C ASN A 335 10.45 -27.77 9.65
N ASN A 336 9.41 -28.44 9.15
CA ASN A 336 8.64 -29.40 9.95
C ASN A 336 9.36 -30.75 10.04
N ILE A 337 9.13 -31.47 11.13
CA ILE A 337 9.75 -32.77 11.42
C ILE A 337 8.65 -33.84 11.43
N TYR A 338 8.95 -35.02 10.88
CA TYR A 338 7.97 -36.08 10.59
C TYR A 338 8.52 -37.46 10.93
N GLY A 339 7.65 -38.41 11.26
CA GLY A 339 8.02 -39.82 11.48
C GLY A 339 9.08 -39.97 12.57
N ASP A 340 10.00 -40.92 12.41
CA ASP A 340 11.02 -41.25 13.42
C ASP A 340 11.92 -40.06 13.81
N ASP A 341 12.08 -39.07 12.94
CA ASP A 341 12.83 -37.84 13.27
C ASP A 341 12.18 -37.05 14.41
N ILE A 342 10.87 -37.17 14.61
CA ILE A 342 10.16 -36.59 15.77
C ILE A 342 10.74 -37.19 17.04
N CYS A 343 10.83 -38.52 17.12
CA CYS A 343 11.37 -39.24 18.27
C CYS A 343 12.83 -38.85 18.53
N HIS A 344 13.66 -38.77 17.48
CA HIS A 344 15.07 -38.39 17.59
C HIS A 344 15.30 -36.96 18.09
N VAL A 345 14.41 -36.02 17.73
CA VAL A 345 14.49 -34.64 18.20
C VAL A 345 13.98 -34.54 19.63
N LEU A 346 12.80 -35.09 19.92
CA LEU A 346 12.16 -34.97 21.23
C LEU A 346 12.97 -35.69 22.32
N SER A 347 13.62 -36.82 22.02
CA SER A 347 14.45 -37.53 23.00
C SER A 347 15.65 -36.71 23.51
N LYS A 348 16.09 -35.69 22.75
CA LYS A 348 17.22 -34.82 23.14
C LYS A 348 16.78 -33.67 24.05
N VAL A 349 15.51 -33.29 23.97
CA VAL A 349 14.95 -32.11 24.66
C VAL A 349 13.82 -32.47 25.63
N GLU A 350 13.55 -33.76 25.84
CA GLU A 350 12.39 -34.30 26.56
C GLU A 350 12.18 -33.65 27.93
N GLN A 351 13.27 -33.49 28.70
CA GLN A 351 13.27 -32.90 30.04
C GLN A 351 13.80 -31.45 30.06
N SER A 352 14.00 -30.86 28.88
CA SER A 352 14.54 -29.50 28.70
C SER A 352 13.43 -28.51 28.39
N LEU A 353 13.60 -27.26 28.82
CA LEU A 353 12.74 -26.15 28.37
C LEU A 353 12.76 -25.95 26.86
N GLU A 354 13.79 -26.44 26.16
CA GLU A 354 13.91 -26.34 24.71
C GLU A 354 12.77 -27.02 23.95
N ARG A 355 12.09 -28.02 24.56
CA ARG A 355 10.91 -28.66 23.94
C ARG A 355 9.75 -27.67 23.70
N THR A 356 9.72 -26.55 24.43
CA THR A 356 8.73 -25.46 24.24
C THR A 356 8.89 -24.70 22.92
N ALA A 357 10.03 -24.85 22.24
CA ALA A 357 10.25 -24.28 20.92
C ALA A 357 9.38 -24.93 19.84
N PHE A 358 8.73 -26.06 20.16
CA PHE A 358 7.92 -26.84 19.25
C PHE A 358 6.46 -26.93 19.69
N ILE A 359 5.59 -27.23 18.73
CA ILE A 359 4.26 -27.78 19.00
C ILE A 359 4.13 -29.13 18.30
N LEU A 360 3.27 -30.00 18.81
CA LEU A 360 2.86 -31.21 18.13
C LEU A 360 1.50 -30.97 17.46
N MET A 361 1.35 -31.37 16.20
CA MET A 361 0.09 -31.26 15.48
C MET A 361 -0.28 -32.59 14.85
N GLU A 362 -1.55 -32.97 14.90
CA GLU A 362 -2.09 -34.11 14.17
C GLU A 362 -1.84 -33.96 12.66
N LYS A 363 -1.34 -35.04 12.05
CA LYS A 363 -1.03 -35.10 10.62
C LYS A 363 -2.31 -35.31 9.83
N ILE A 364 -2.71 -34.27 9.09
CA ILE A 364 -3.82 -34.36 8.13
C ILE A 364 -3.40 -35.28 6.97
N ARG A 365 -4.29 -36.20 6.58
CA ARG A 365 -4.10 -37.14 5.46
C ARG A 365 -5.12 -36.89 4.35
N PRO A 366 -4.86 -35.96 3.43
CA PRO A 366 -5.75 -35.71 2.31
C PRO A 366 -5.83 -36.93 1.38
N GLN A 367 -6.98 -37.14 0.77
CA GLN A 367 -7.12 -38.15 -0.28
C GLN A 367 -6.35 -37.72 -1.54
N PRO A 368 -5.39 -38.53 -2.04
CA PRO A 368 -4.66 -38.16 -3.25
C PRO A 368 -5.54 -38.19 -4.49
N VAL A 369 -5.34 -37.22 -5.37
CA VAL A 369 -5.93 -37.16 -6.71
C VAL A 369 -4.85 -37.30 -7.77
N ARG A 370 -5.14 -37.93 -8.90
CA ARG A 370 -4.16 -38.05 -9.99
C ARG A 370 -4.08 -36.74 -10.76
N ASN A 371 -2.89 -36.16 -10.85
CA ASN A 371 -2.63 -34.96 -11.66
C ASN A 371 -1.22 -35.01 -12.26
N CYS A 372 -0.86 -34.01 -13.07
CA CYS A 372 0.48 -33.81 -13.60
C CYS A 372 1.05 -32.48 -13.09
N ILE A 373 2.31 -32.45 -12.67
CA ILE A 373 3.00 -31.21 -12.29
C ILE A 373 4.03 -30.88 -13.37
N LEU A 374 3.94 -29.67 -13.93
CA LEU A 374 4.91 -29.16 -14.89
C LEU A 374 6.06 -28.48 -14.15
N ARG A 375 7.29 -29.01 -14.30
CA ARG A 375 8.52 -28.33 -13.87
C ARG A 375 9.54 -28.30 -14.99
N ARG A 376 10.25 -27.17 -15.12
CA ARG A 376 11.30 -27.00 -16.11
C ARG A 376 12.37 -28.09 -15.94
N GLY A 377 12.73 -28.74 -17.04
CA GLY A 377 13.76 -29.79 -17.05
C GLY A 377 13.31 -31.14 -16.49
N THR A 378 12.03 -31.31 -16.13
CA THR A 378 11.48 -32.59 -15.69
C THR A 378 10.53 -33.18 -16.74
N LEU A 379 10.51 -34.50 -16.86
CA LEU A 379 9.56 -35.19 -17.75
C LEU A 379 8.14 -35.12 -17.16
N LEU A 380 7.16 -34.95 -18.04
CA LEU A 380 5.74 -34.98 -17.66
C LEU A 380 5.39 -36.37 -17.11
N LYS A 381 4.86 -36.42 -15.88
CA LYS A 381 4.45 -37.65 -15.20
C LYS A 381 3.09 -37.47 -14.54
N ILE A 382 2.18 -38.42 -14.79
CA ILE A 382 0.95 -38.56 -14.00
C ILE A 382 1.33 -39.15 -12.64
N GLN A 383 0.95 -38.49 -11.57
CA GLN A 383 1.33 -38.87 -10.21
C GLN A 383 0.20 -38.60 -9.21
N PRO A 384 0.20 -39.25 -8.03
CA PRO A 384 -0.71 -38.90 -6.96
C PRO A 384 -0.32 -37.54 -6.38
N CYS A 385 -1.30 -36.66 -6.24
CA CYS A 385 -1.14 -35.30 -5.75
C CYS A 385 -2.09 -35.02 -4.60
N ILE A 386 -1.65 -34.19 -3.67
CA ILE A 386 -2.47 -33.61 -2.61
C ILE A 386 -2.47 -32.09 -2.73
N ASN A 387 -3.59 -31.49 -2.35
CA ASN A 387 -3.85 -30.07 -2.52
C ASN A 387 -3.94 -29.37 -1.16
N GLU A 388 -3.46 -28.14 -1.11
CA GLU A 388 -3.52 -27.26 0.06
C GLU A 388 -4.14 -25.93 -0.38
N LEU A 389 -5.37 -25.68 0.10
CA LEU A 389 -6.14 -24.47 -0.22
C LEU A 389 -5.82 -23.37 0.80
N GLY A 390 -5.34 -22.23 0.30
CA GLY A 390 -5.18 -20.99 1.04
C GLY A 390 -6.24 -19.98 0.63
N MET A 391 -6.78 -19.25 1.61
CA MET A 391 -7.68 -18.11 1.39
C MET A 391 -6.97 -16.82 1.76
N PHE A 392 -6.97 -15.85 0.85
CA PHE A 392 -6.49 -14.51 1.15
C PHE A 392 -7.57 -13.73 1.87
N GLY A 393 -7.20 -13.08 2.97
CA GLY A 393 -8.02 -12.12 3.68
C GLY A 393 -7.34 -10.76 3.70
N VAL A 394 -8.14 -9.70 3.65
CA VAL A 394 -7.67 -8.32 3.82
C VAL A 394 -8.48 -7.65 4.93
N TYR A 395 -7.79 -6.94 5.80
CA TYR A 395 -8.46 -6.16 6.83
C TYR A 395 -7.71 -4.85 7.11
N VAL A 396 -8.48 -3.84 7.54
CA VAL A 396 -7.96 -2.55 7.98
C VAL A 396 -8.69 -2.19 9.28
N ARG A 397 -7.92 -1.74 10.26
CA ARG A 397 -8.44 -1.27 11.55
C ARG A 397 -8.02 0.18 11.77
N HIS A 398 -8.96 1.03 12.14
CA HIS A 398 -8.70 2.39 12.59
C HIS A 398 -9.20 2.55 14.03
N GLY A 399 -8.31 2.87 14.97
CA GLY A 399 -8.66 2.82 16.40
C GLY A 399 -9.12 1.41 16.78
N THR A 400 -10.26 1.27 17.46
CA THR A 400 -10.84 -0.04 17.81
C THR A 400 -11.73 -0.63 16.71
N GLU A 401 -11.99 0.12 15.64
CA GLU A 401 -12.96 -0.26 14.61
C GLU A 401 -12.29 -0.93 13.40
N MET A 402 -12.85 -2.04 12.96
CA MET A 402 -12.49 -2.70 11.70
C MET A 402 -13.20 -1.99 10.55
N THR A 403 -12.48 -1.18 9.79
CA THR A 403 -13.03 -0.42 8.65
C THR A 403 -13.05 -1.22 7.34
N LEU A 404 -12.29 -2.32 7.28
CA LEU A 404 -12.32 -3.29 6.20
C LEU A 404 -12.09 -4.69 6.79
N ASN A 405 -12.84 -5.68 6.34
CA ASN A 405 -12.63 -7.09 6.65
C ASN A 405 -13.27 -7.94 5.53
N GLU A 406 -12.47 -8.36 4.56
CA GLU A 406 -12.96 -8.98 3.33
C GLU A 406 -12.14 -10.21 2.92
N PHE A 407 -12.81 -11.12 2.22
CA PHE A 407 -12.17 -12.16 1.43
C PHE A 407 -11.51 -11.52 0.20
N ALA A 408 -10.24 -11.85 -0.06
CA ALA A 408 -9.41 -11.23 -1.08
C ALA A 408 -8.91 -12.22 -2.16
N GLY A 409 -9.50 -13.42 -2.24
CA GLY A 409 -9.14 -14.44 -3.23
C GLY A 409 -8.57 -15.71 -2.62
N HIS A 410 -8.02 -16.59 -3.45
CA HIS A 410 -7.55 -17.91 -3.04
C HIS A 410 -6.25 -18.31 -3.74
N LEU A 411 -5.57 -19.29 -3.16
CA LEU A 411 -4.39 -19.94 -3.70
C LEU A 411 -4.55 -21.45 -3.50
N LEU A 412 -4.54 -22.23 -4.57
CA LEU A 412 -4.40 -23.68 -4.46
C LEU A 412 -2.95 -24.06 -4.75
N ARG A 413 -2.36 -24.83 -3.84
CA ARG A 413 -1.03 -25.42 -4.02
C ARG A 413 -1.15 -26.93 -4.10
N THR A 414 -0.46 -27.52 -5.06
CA THR A 414 -0.52 -28.95 -5.33
C THR A 414 0.88 -29.55 -5.29
N LYS A 415 1.05 -30.68 -4.60
CA LYS A 415 2.33 -31.40 -4.50
C LYS A 415 2.13 -32.90 -4.67
N ASN A 416 3.19 -33.63 -4.99
CA ASN A 416 3.16 -35.10 -4.94
C ASN A 416 2.88 -35.56 -3.50
N SER A 417 1.99 -36.54 -3.33
CA SER A 417 1.62 -37.09 -2.02
C SER A 417 2.79 -37.71 -1.23
N GLU A 418 3.89 -38.06 -1.90
CA GLU A 418 5.11 -38.58 -1.28
C GLU A 418 5.91 -37.52 -0.51
N HIS A 419 5.67 -36.22 -0.76
CA HIS A 419 6.38 -35.14 -0.07
C HIS A 419 5.65 -34.70 1.21
N ASN A 420 6.34 -34.84 2.35
CA ASN A 420 5.82 -34.41 3.66
C ASN A 420 5.67 -32.88 3.75
N ASP A 421 6.70 -32.13 3.35
CA ASP A 421 6.67 -30.65 3.35
C ASP A 421 6.15 -30.08 2.01
N GLY A 422 5.91 -28.77 1.95
CA GLY A 422 5.39 -28.07 0.78
C GLY A 422 6.21 -26.84 0.42
N GLY A 423 5.55 -25.87 -0.23
CA GLY A 423 6.17 -24.60 -0.59
C GLY A 423 6.54 -24.50 -2.07
N LEU A 424 6.12 -23.42 -2.71
CA LEU A 424 6.43 -23.12 -4.10
C LEU A 424 7.91 -22.77 -4.27
N MET A 425 8.43 -21.92 -3.38
CA MET A 425 9.83 -21.45 -3.42
C MET A 425 10.84 -22.54 -3.02
N ALA A 426 10.41 -23.51 -2.21
CA ALA A 426 11.20 -24.71 -1.90
C ALA A 426 11.27 -25.71 -3.07
N GLY A 427 10.55 -25.45 -4.17
CA GLY A 427 10.51 -26.33 -5.35
C GLY A 427 9.64 -27.58 -5.20
N VAL A 428 8.90 -27.72 -4.08
CA VAL A 428 8.14 -28.93 -3.76
C VAL A 428 6.70 -28.87 -4.27
N ALA A 429 6.01 -27.74 -4.06
CA ALA A 429 4.64 -27.51 -4.53
C ALA A 429 4.60 -26.80 -5.89
N ALA A 430 3.45 -26.83 -6.55
CA ALA A 430 3.12 -26.09 -7.75
C ALA A 430 1.83 -25.30 -7.55
N LEU A 431 1.62 -24.26 -8.36
CA LEU A 431 0.37 -23.50 -8.39
C LEU A 431 -0.72 -24.32 -9.07
N ASP A 432 -1.94 -24.21 -8.56
CA ASP A 432 -3.13 -24.89 -9.08
C ASP A 432 -4.36 -23.98 -8.95
N SER A 433 -5.52 -24.42 -9.44
CA SER A 433 -6.81 -23.72 -9.30
C SER A 433 -7.91 -24.69 -8.87
N PRO A 434 -8.82 -24.29 -7.96
CA PRO A 434 -9.91 -25.15 -7.54
C PRO A 434 -10.92 -25.33 -8.69
N TYR A 435 -11.12 -26.58 -9.11
CA TYR A 435 -12.24 -26.94 -9.98
C TYR A 435 -13.44 -27.28 -9.11
N LEU A 436 -14.46 -26.41 -9.13
CA LEU A 436 -15.68 -26.59 -8.33
C LEU A 436 -16.57 -27.63 -9.02
N VAL A 437 -16.91 -28.70 -8.30
CA VAL A 437 -17.72 -29.84 -8.78
C VAL A 437 -19.16 -29.79 -8.29
#